data_AF-A0A0B3RV81-F1
#
_entry.id   AF-A0A0B3RV81-F1
#
_cell.length_a   1.000
_cell.length_b   1.000
_cell.length_c   1.000
_cell.angle_alpha   90.00
_cell.angle_beta   90.00
_cell.angle_gamma   90.00
#
_symmetry.space_group_name_H-M   'P 1'
#
loop_
_entity.id
_entity.type
_entity.pdbx_description
1 polymer ?
#
loop_
_entity_poly.entity_id
_entity_poly.type
_entity_poly.pdbx_seq_one_letter_code
_entity_poly.pdbx_strand_id
1 'polypeptide(L)' 'MMWGGYGFFGGFMMLLFWGLVIAAIFVVVKWLSDNLTGSHRGKRDAMDILRERFAAGEIEEEEFERRKKALER' A
#
# COMPACT_ATOMS: atom_id res chain seq x y z
N MET A 1 -1.88 -43.39 -30.93
CA MET A 1 -2.73 -42.34 -30.33
C MET A 1 -2.34 -42.09 -28.87
N MET A 2 -1.18 -41.48 -28.59
CA MET A 2 -0.74 -41.13 -27.23
C MET A 2 0.05 -39.82 -27.22
N TRP A 3 -0.52 -38.76 -27.81
CA TRP A 3 0.11 -37.43 -27.91
C TRP A 3 -0.80 -36.30 -27.39
N GLY A 4 -1.76 -36.63 -26.51
CA GLY A 4 -2.68 -35.64 -25.91
C GLY A 4 -2.35 -35.24 -24.47
N GLY A 5 -1.56 -36.03 -23.74
CA GLY A 5 -1.32 -35.82 -22.30
C GLY A 5 -0.19 -34.82 -21.98
N TYR A 6 0.88 -34.83 -22.77
CA TYR A 6 2.08 -34.02 -22.48
C TYR A 6 1.90 -32.52 -22.78
N GLY A 7 1.05 -32.16 -23.76
CA GLY A 7 0.75 -30.76 -24.06
C GLY A 7 -0.13 -30.08 -23.00
N PHE A 8 -1.08 -30.82 -22.43
CA PHE A 8 -1.96 -30.29 -21.38
C PHE A 8 -1.22 -30.09 -20.06
N PHE A 9 -0.36 -31.04 -19.68
CA PHE A 9 0.44 -30.95 -18.46
C PHE A 9 1.49 -29.82 -18.55
N GLY A 10 2.13 -29.66 -19.73
CA GLY A 10 3.07 -28.57 -19.98
C GLY A 10 2.42 -27.18 -19.98
N GLY A 11 1.27 -27.03 -20.64
CA GLY A 11 0.52 -25.77 -20.64
C GLY A 11 -0.01 -25.38 -19.25
N PHE A 12 -0.48 -26.36 -18.48
CA PHE A 12 -0.96 -26.13 -17.12
C PHE A 12 0.17 -25.71 -16.18
N MET A 13 1.34 -26.36 -16.24
CA MET A 13 2.51 -25.96 -15.47
C MET A 13 2.99 -24.54 -15.81
N MET A 14 2.90 -24.13 -17.07
CA MET A 14 3.25 -22.77 -17.49
C MET A 14 2.29 -21.73 -16.91
N LEU A 15 0.98 -22.00 -16.94
CA LEU A 15 -0.02 -21.13 -16.31
C LEU A 15 0.14 -21.06 -14.79
N LEU A 16 0.42 -22.18 -14.14
CA LEU A 16 0.73 -22.23 -12.71
C LEU A 16 1.94 -21.39 -12.37
N PHE A 17 3.02 -21.50 -13.15
CA PHE A 17 4.23 -20.70 -12.96
C PHE A 17 3.94 -19.21 -13.05
N TRP A 18 3.25 -18.75 -14.09
CA TRP A 18 2.85 -17.35 -14.22
C TRP A 18 1.90 -16.89 -13.11
N GLY A 19 0.96 -17.75 -12.71
CA GLY A 19 0.07 -17.49 -11.57
C GLY A 19 0.85 -17.30 -10.27
N LEU A 20 1.87 -18.14 -10.03
CA LEU A 20 2.77 -18.04 -8.87
C LEU A 20 3.60 -16.75 -8.90
N VAL A 21 4.13 -16.37 -10.06
CA VAL A 21 4.88 -15.11 -10.23
C VAL A 21 3.98 -13.91 -9.91
N ILE A 22 2.76 -13.88 -10.46
CA ILE A 22 1.80 -12.80 -10.19
C ILE A 22 1.41 -12.78 -8.71
N ALA A 23 1.13 -13.94 -8.11
CA ALA A 23 0.80 -14.04 -6.69
C ALA A 23 1.96 -13.54 -5.80
N ALA A 24 3.21 -13.91 -6.12
CA ALA A 24 4.39 -13.44 -5.40
C ALA A 24 4.52 -11.91 -5.48
N ILE A 25 4.37 -11.33 -6.68
CA ILE A 25 4.36 -9.87 -6.85
C ILE A 25 3.23 -9.23 -6.01
N PHE A 26 2.03 -9.79 -6.05
CA PHE A 26 0.89 -9.30 -5.28
C PHE A 26 1.16 -9.33 -3.77
N VAL A 27 1.75 -10.41 -3.25
CA VAL A 27 2.11 -10.52 -1.83
C VAL A 27 3.16 -9.49 -1.45
N VAL A 28 4.20 -9.31 -2.26
CA VAL A 28 5.24 -8.30 -2.02
C VAL A 28 4.63 -6.90 -2.03
N VAL A 29 3.85 -6.55 -3.06
CA VAL A 29 3.20 -5.24 -3.17
C VAL A 29 2.23 -5.01 -2.01
N LYS A 30 1.42 -6.01 -1.64
CA LYS A 30 0.50 -5.93 -0.51
C LYS A 30 1.25 -5.76 0.80
N TRP A 31 2.35 -6.48 1.02
CA TRP A 31 3.14 -6.35 2.24
C TRP A 31 3.84 -4.99 2.31
N LEU A 32 4.41 -4.49 1.22
CA LEU A 32 4.95 -3.12 1.16
C LEU A 32 3.84 -2.08 1.38
N SER A 33 2.68 -2.25 0.74
CA SER A 33 1.54 -1.33 0.89
C SER A 33 1.00 -1.35 2.32
N ASP A 34 0.88 -2.50 2.96
CA ASP A 34 0.42 -2.63 4.35
C ASP A 34 1.46 -2.03 5.32
N ASN A 35 2.77 -2.17 5.05
CA ASN A 35 3.82 -1.50 5.83
C ASN A 35 3.86 0.02 5.61
N LEU A 36 3.59 0.51 4.39
CA LEU A 36 3.56 1.94 4.07
C LEU A 36 2.24 2.62 4.51
N THR A 37 1.14 1.86 4.50
CA THR A 37 -0.22 2.37 4.74
C THR A 37 -0.68 2.16 6.19
N GLY A 38 -0.18 1.13 6.89
CA GLY A 38 -0.64 0.76 8.23
C GLY A 38 -0.21 1.69 9.38
N SER A 39 0.72 2.62 9.16
CA SER A 39 1.16 3.57 10.20
C SER A 39 1.42 4.98 9.67
N HIS A 40 1.85 5.10 8.40
CA HIS A 40 2.36 6.36 7.88
C HIS A 40 1.41 7.10 6.92
N ARG A 41 0.30 6.48 6.47
CA ARG A 41 -0.66 7.15 5.58
C ARG A 41 -1.65 8.01 6.35
N GLY A 42 -2.19 7.50 7.47
CA GLY A 42 -3.03 8.31 8.37
C GLY A 42 -2.29 9.49 9.02
N LYS A 43 -1.00 9.32 9.36
CA LYS A 43 -0.17 10.39 9.93
C LYS A 43 0.19 11.47 8.91
N ARG A 44 0.47 11.07 7.66
CA ARG A 44 0.73 11.99 6.54
C ARG A 44 -0.53 12.76 6.13
N ASP A 45 -1.67 12.07 5.95
CA ASP A 45 -2.96 12.75 5.68
C ASP A 45 -3.34 13.71 6.81
N ALA A 46 -3.21 13.30 8.08
CA ALA A 46 -3.55 14.17 9.20
C ALA A 46 -2.67 15.43 9.26
N MET A 47 -1.37 15.31 8.96
CA MET A 47 -0.43 16.43 8.94
C MET A 47 -0.67 17.35 7.72
N ASP A 48 -0.96 16.77 6.56
CA ASP A 48 -1.24 17.52 5.33
C ASP A 48 -2.56 18.29 5.45
N ILE A 49 -3.61 17.68 6.02
CA ILE A 49 -4.88 18.36 6.33
C ILE A 49 -4.69 19.49 7.36
N LEU A 50 -3.85 19.28 8.39
CA LEU A 50 -3.54 20.32 9.38
C LEU A 50 -2.82 21.52 8.75
N ARG A 51 -1.87 21.26 7.84
CA ARG A 51 -1.11 22.29 7.13
C ARG A 51 -2.00 23.08 6.18
N GLU A 52 -2.91 22.42 5.48
CA GLU A 52 -3.85 23.09 4.57
C GLU A 52 -4.77 24.05 5.33
N ARG A 53 -5.31 23.64 6.48
CA ARG A 53 -6.18 24.50 7.32
C ARG A 53 -5.45 25.66 7.99
N PHE A 54 -4.19 25.45 8.37
CA PHE A 54 -3.33 26.54 8.87
C PHE A 54 -3.04 27.55 7.75
N ALA A 55 -2.74 27.10 6.54
CA ALA A 55 -2.54 27.98 5.38
C ALA A 55 -3.82 28.71 4.96
N ALA A 56 -4.98 28.07 5.13
CA ALA A 56 -6.29 28.69 4.95
C ALA A 56 -6.65 29.71 6.05
N GLY A 57 -5.86 29.80 7.12
CA GLY A 57 -6.12 30.70 8.26
C GLY A 57 -7.28 30.26 9.15
N GLU A 58 -7.78 29.03 8.98
CA GLU A 58 -8.87 28.48 9.80
C GLU A 58 -8.40 28.05 11.20
N ILE A 59 -7.08 27.89 11.39
CA ILE A 59 -6.47 27.44 12.64
C ILE A 59 -5.35 28.40 13.01
N GLU A 60 -5.33 28.81 14.27
CA GLU A 60 -4.31 29.69 14.84
C GLU A 60 -3.01 28.92 15.13
N GLU A 61 -1.85 29.59 15.08
CA GLU A 61 -0.52 28.97 15.22
C GLU A 61 -0.35 28.18 16.53
N GLU A 62 -0.93 28.66 17.63
CA GLU A 62 -0.91 27.95 18.91
C GLU A 62 -1.68 26.63 18.89
N GLU A 63 -2.77 26.55 18.13
CA GLU A 63 -3.56 25.32 18.00
C GLU A 63 -2.88 24.34 17.04
N PHE A 64 -2.23 24.83 16.00
CA PHE A 64 -1.39 24.04 15.10
C PHE A 64 -0.23 23.37 15.86
N GLU A 65 0.53 24.13 16.65
CA GLU A 65 1.67 23.60 17.41
C GLU A 65 1.25 22.61 18.51
N ARG A 66 0.10 22.82 19.16
CA ARG A 66 -0.48 21.85 20.12
C ARG A 66 -0.82 20.52 19.45
N ARG A 67 -1.49 20.55 18.30
CA ARG A 67 -1.90 19.33 17.56
C ARG A 67 -0.73 18.61 16.90
N LYS A 68 0.26 19.36 16.40
CA LYS A 68 1.51 18.82 15.86
C LYS A 68 2.30 18.04 16.91
N LYS A 69 2.48 18.59 18.12
CA LYS A 69 3.13 17.88 19.24
C LYS A 69 2.36 16.63 19.69
N ALA A 70 1.04 16.64 19.60
CA ALA A 70 0.22 15.48 19.92
C ALA A 70 0.34 14.34 18.88
N LEU A 71 0.54 14.69 17.61
CA LEU A 71 0.77 13.73 16.53
C LEU A 71 2.22 13.22 16.48
N GLU A 72 3.20 14.01 16.93
CA GLU A 72 4.62 13.64 16.87
C GLU A 72 5.05 12.69 18.02
N ARG A 73 4.23 12.56 19.06
CA ARG A 73 4.40 11.62 20.18
C ARG A 73 3.94 10.21 19.85
#